data_AF-A0A0Q6S5Q9-F1
#
_entry.id   AF-A0A0Q6S5Q9-F1
#
_cell.length_a   1.000
_cell.length_b   1.000
_cell.length_c   1.000
_cell.angle_alpha   90.00
_cell.angle_beta   90.00
_cell.angle_gamma   90.00
#
_symmetry.space_group_name_H-M   'P 1'
#
loop_
_entity.id
_entity.type
_entity.pdbx_description
1 polymer ?
#
loop_
_entity_poly.entity_id
_entity_poly.type
_entity_poly.pdbx_seq_one_letter_code
_entity_poly.pdbx_strand_id
1 'polypeptide(L)' 'MPTIPDSTIVQRIIAESLASYPSSCACPYNTDRGGRRCGKRSAYSKPGGYAPICYPQDVTQAMIDAVRRQ' A
#
# COMPACT_ATOMS: atom_id res chain seq x y z
N MET A 1 7.09 2.14 -27.90
CA MET A 1 7.73 1.71 -26.64
C MET A 1 6.62 1.32 -25.68
N PRO A 2 6.70 0.19 -24.96
CA PRO A 2 5.67 -0.17 -24.01
C PRO A 2 5.67 0.84 -22.85
N THR A 3 4.67 1.71 -22.82
CA THR A 3 4.39 2.59 -21.69
C THR A 3 3.79 1.73 -20.59
N ILE A 4 4.45 1.64 -19.43
CA ILE A 4 3.90 0.92 -18.28
C ILE A 4 2.56 1.57 -17.90
N PRO A 5 1.45 0.81 -17.83
CA PRO A 5 0.16 1.39 -17.48
C PRO A 5 0.14 1.80 -16.01
N ASP A 6 -0.64 2.84 -15.70
CA ASP A 6 -0.73 3.39 -14.34
C ASP A 6 -1.23 2.39 -13.32
N SER A 7 -2.09 1.45 -13.72
CA SER A 7 -2.53 0.35 -12.88
C SER A 7 -1.35 -0.49 -12.36
N THR A 8 -0.35 -0.76 -13.18
CA THR A 8 0.85 -1.50 -12.78
C THR A 8 1.73 -0.68 -11.83
N ILE A 9 1.85 0.62 -12.08
CA ILE A 9 2.61 1.53 -11.20
C ILE A 9 1.94 1.64 -9.83
N VAL A 10 0.62 1.83 -9.81
CA VAL A 10 -0.20 1.85 -8.60
C VAL A 10 -0.03 0.55 -7.80
N GLN A 11 -0.11 -0.60 -8.47
CA GLN A 11 0.10 -1.90 -7.81
C GLN A 11 1.50 -2.04 -7.20
N ARG A 12 2.54 -1.57 -7.90
CA ARG A 12 3.92 -1.56 -7.37
C ARG A 12 4.03 -0.68 -6.13
N ILE A 13 3.50 0.54 -6.18
CA ILE A 13 3.53 1.48 -5.04
C ILE A 13 2.85 0.86 -3.81
N ILE A 14 1.67 0.25 -3.99
CA ILE A 14 0.97 -0.44 -2.90
C ILE A 14 1.83 -1.61 -2.38
N ALA A 15 2.39 -2.43 -3.27
CA ALA A 15 3.23 -3.56 -2.88
C ALA A 15 4.48 -3.14 -2.10
N GLU A 16 5.16 -2.06 -2.51
CA GLU A 16 6.30 -1.50 -1.79
C GLU A 16 5.90 -0.93 -0.42
N SER A 17 4.76 -0.25 -0.34
CA SER A 17 4.25 0.22 0.94
C SER A 17 3.90 -0.93 1.89
N LEU A 18 3.39 -2.05 1.37
CA LEU A 18 3.13 -3.25 2.16
C LEU A 18 4.44 -3.93 2.60
N ALA A 19 5.43 -4.01 1.71
CA ALA A 19 6.72 -4.64 1.98
C ALA A 19 7.57 -3.84 2.99
N SER A 20 7.45 -2.51 2.99
CA SER A 20 8.16 -1.65 3.96
C SER A 20 7.57 -1.72 5.37
N TYR A 21 6.34 -2.22 5.54
CA TYR A 21 5.72 -2.33 6.85
C TYR A 21 6.11 -3.65 7.55
N PRO A 22 6.69 -3.62 8.76
CA PRO A 22 7.31 -4.79 9.39
C PRO A 22 6.32 -5.85 9.93
N SER A 23 5.02 -5.60 9.85
CA SER A 23 3.98 -6.47 10.41
C SER A 23 2.98 -6.93 9.33
N SER A 24 2.31 -8.06 9.54
CA SER A 24 1.31 -8.55 8.60
C SER A 24 0.06 -7.65 8.50
N CYS A 25 -0.19 -6.80 9.50
CA CYS A 25 -1.36 -5.92 9.56
C CYS A 25 -1.08 -4.49 9.07
N ALA A 26 -0.52 -4.33 7.87
CA ALA A 26 -0.39 -3.02 7.21
C ALA A 26 -1.78 -2.43 6.90
N CYS A 27 -2.58 -3.20 6.15
CA CYS A 27 -3.85 -2.75 5.60
C CYS A 27 -5.07 -3.44 6.23
N PRO A 28 -6.28 -2.85 6.16
CA PRO A 28 -7.48 -3.40 6.81
C PRO A 28 -7.88 -4.77 6.26
N TYR A 29 -7.63 -5.00 4.97
CA TYR A 29 -7.94 -6.25 4.28
C TYR A 29 -6.89 -7.35 4.49
N ASN A 30 -5.73 -7.03 5.08
CA ASN A 30 -4.73 -8.04 5.40
C ASN A 30 -5.22 -8.94 6.54
N THR A 31 -4.53 -10.07 6.64
CA THR A 31 -4.80 -11.09 7.65
C THR A 31 -3.56 -11.24 8.55
N ASP A 32 -3.77 -11.36 9.85
CA ASP A 32 -2.70 -11.65 10.79
C ASP A 32 -2.22 -13.11 10.66
N ARG A 33 -1.12 -13.45 11.35
CA ARG A 33 -0.56 -14.82 11.34
C ARG A 33 -1.54 -15.89 11.85
N GLY A 34 -2.59 -15.48 12.57
CA GLY A 34 -3.64 -16.37 13.07
C GLY A 34 -4.87 -16.44 12.17
N GLY A 35 -4.82 -15.90 10.95
CA GLY A 35 -5.95 -15.97 10.01
C GLY A 35 -7.05 -14.93 10.28
N ARG A 36 -6.84 -13.98 11.20
CA ARG A 36 -7.86 -12.95 11.51
C ARG A 36 -7.63 -11.70 10.67
N ARG A 37 -8.72 -11.14 10.13
CA ARG A 37 -8.68 -9.85 9.42
C ARG A 37 -8.18 -8.74 10.35
N CYS A 38 -7.27 -7.92 9.85
CA CYS A 38 -6.70 -6.82 10.62
C CYS A 38 -7.75 -5.73 10.90
N GLY A 39 -8.53 -5.34 9.88
CA GLY A 39 -9.59 -4.33 10.01
C GLY A 39 -9.09 -3.07 10.72
N LYS A 40 -9.78 -2.68 11.80
CA LYS A 40 -9.42 -1.52 12.63
C LYS A 40 -8.07 -1.62 13.35
N ARG A 41 -7.47 -2.81 13.43
CA ARG A 41 -6.14 -3.03 14.04
C ARG A 41 -4.99 -2.77 13.05
N SER A 42 -5.30 -2.60 11.77
CA SER A 42 -4.31 -2.29 10.74
C SER A 42 -3.60 -0.96 10.99
N ALA A 43 -2.37 -0.82 10.49
CA ALA A 43 -1.63 0.44 10.55
C ALA A 43 -2.42 1.57 9.89
N TYR A 44 -2.98 1.32 8.71
CA TYR A 44 -3.84 2.25 7.98
C TYR A 44 -5.00 2.82 8.82
N SER A 45 -5.60 2.02 9.71
CA SER A 45 -6.73 2.45 10.54
C SER A 45 -6.33 3.06 11.90
N LYS A 46 -5.07 2.91 12.32
CA LYS A 46 -4.63 3.35 13.65
C LYS A 46 -4.23 4.83 13.62
N PRO A 47 -4.82 5.67 14.49
CA PRO A 47 -4.40 7.07 14.61
C PRO A 47 -2.98 7.14 15.21
N GLY A 48 -2.13 7.99 14.62
CA GLY A 48 -0.78 8.27 15.12
C GLY A 48 0.28 7.19 14.86
N GLY A 49 0.01 6.26 13.93
CA GLY A 49 0.95 5.21 13.55
C GLY A 49 1.49 5.35 12.12
N TYR A 50 2.02 4.23 11.59
CA TYR A 50 2.36 4.10 10.17
C TYR A 50 1.11 4.30 9.31
N ALA A 51 1.25 5.07 8.23
CA ALA A 51 0.20 5.28 7.23
C ALA A 51 0.60 4.62 5.90
N PRO A 52 0.52 3.28 5.79
CA PRO A 52 0.82 2.59 4.53
C PRO A 52 -0.22 2.94 3.46
N ILE A 53 0.22 2.94 2.21
CA ILE A 53 -0.64 3.03 1.01
C ILE A 53 -1.33 1.67 0.83
N CYS A 54 -2.65 1.65 0.96
CA CYS A 54 -3.42 0.40 0.93
C CYS A 54 -4.34 0.30 -0.29
N TYR A 55 -4.81 1.44 -0.80
CA TYR A 55 -5.76 1.49 -1.89
C TYR A 55 -5.20 2.27 -3.08
N PRO A 56 -5.67 1.98 -4.31
CA PRO A 56 -5.36 2.80 -5.48
C PRO A 56 -5.71 4.28 -5.30
N GLN A 57 -6.74 4.55 -4.48
CA GLN A 57 -7.22 5.88 -4.15
C GLN A 57 -6.22 6.69 -3.32
N ASP A 58 -5.35 6.00 -2.57
CA ASP A 58 -4.31 6.61 -1.76
C ASP A 58 -3.08 6.97 -2.62
N VAL A 59 -3.01 6.46 -3.86
CA VAL A 59 -1.90 6.74 -4.77
C VAL A 59 -2.17 8.05 -5.51
N THR A 60 -1.30 9.03 -5.26
CA THR A 60 -1.37 10.32 -5.95
C THR A 60 -0.63 10.29 -7.29
N GLN A 61 -1.00 11.19 -8.20
CA GLN A 61 -0.30 11.34 -9.49
C GLN A 61 1.19 11.61 -9.30
N ALA A 62 1.57 12.37 -8.26
CA ALA A 62 2.96 12.65 -7.93
C ALA A 62 3.77 11.38 -7.63
N MET A 63 3.16 10.38 -6.99
CA MET A 63 3.81 9.09 -6.73
C MET A 63 4.00 8.28 -8.02
N ILE A 64 3.01 8.29 -8.89
CA ILE A 64 3.09 7.64 -10.21
C ILE A 64 4.22 8.26 -11.04
N ASP A 65 4.27 9.59 -11.09
CA ASP A 65 5.30 10.32 -11.84
C ASP A 65 6.69 10.18 -11.21
N ALA A 66 6.79 9.95 -9.90
CA ALA A 66 8.05 9.61 -9.24
C ALA A 66 8.56 8.22 -9.64
N VAL A 67 7.67 7.23 -9.83
CA VAL A 67 8.06 5.90 -10.33
C VAL A 67 8.43 5.95 -11.80
N ARG A 68 7.73 6.73 -12.63
CA ARG A 68 8.06 6.88 -14.07
C ARG A 68 9.42 7.56 -14.33
N ARG A 69 9.89 8.37 -13.36
CA ARG A 69 11.17 9.08 -13.44
C ARG A 69 12.34 8.26 -12.90
N GLN A 70 12.08 7.12 -12.26
CA GLN A 70 13.09 6.14 -11.86
C GLN A 70 13.41 5.21 -13.02
#